data_AF-A0A1B9FXY0-F1
#
_entry.id   AF-A0A1B9FXY0-F1
#
_cell.length_a   1.000
_cell.length_b   1.000
_cell.length_c   1.000
_cell.angle_alpha   90.00
_cell.angle_beta   90.00
_cell.angle_gamma   90.00
#
_symmetry.space_group_name_H-M   'P 1'
#
loop_
_entity.id
_entity.type
_entity.pdbx_description
1 polymer ?
#
loop_
_entity_poly.entity_id
_entity_poly.type
_entity_poly.pdbx_seq_one_letter_code
_entity_poly.pdbx_strand_id
1 'polypeptide(L)'
;MSVNFSPYQPPPDVPSTDPPESSNKKGKSKRPWFTRDQSSYATNSYQSGGSISDPTSQAQAYSNDPEAAGLLNGSGSGNGAFGEGDRANAWESRFGWRVDVMAAVAYLGGPVTALLFLILETQNDYVRFHAYQSALFTTPLLILFLIFKLIIVLPTFLRIIYILAAVGGTLYVSFRAWKDAQEGLSRYWVPYIGEIAERWVGEE
;
A
#
# COMPACT_ATOMS: atom_id res chain seq x y z
N MET A 1 46.56 -12.19 66.95
CA MET A 1 45.22 -12.16 66.33
C MET A 1 45.39 -11.63 64.91
N SER A 2 45.45 -12.53 63.91
CA SER A 2 45.61 -12.18 62.50
C SER A 2 44.25 -12.28 61.80
N VAL A 3 43.75 -11.16 61.29
CA VAL A 3 42.53 -11.10 60.47
C VAL A 3 42.85 -11.56 59.05
N ASN A 4 42.18 -12.63 58.62
CA ASN A 4 42.30 -13.19 57.29
C ASN A 4 41.24 -12.52 56.39
N PHE A 5 41.68 -11.66 55.46
CA PHE A 5 40.79 -11.08 54.45
C PHE A 5 40.78 -11.98 53.22
N SER A 6 39.62 -12.51 52.87
CA SER A 6 39.42 -13.21 51.60
C SER A 6 39.56 -12.22 50.44
N PRO A 7 40.24 -12.59 49.33
CA PRO A 7 40.37 -11.72 48.17
C PRO A 7 38.99 -11.43 47.54
N TYR A 8 38.82 -10.20 47.07
CA TYR A 8 37.59 -9.73 46.43
C TYR A 8 37.33 -10.51 45.13
N GLN A 9 36.11 -11.04 44.99
CA GLN A 9 35.66 -11.71 43.78
C GLN A 9 34.83 -10.72 42.94
N PRO A 10 35.27 -10.36 41.71
CA PRO A 10 34.54 -9.40 40.90
C PRO A 10 33.21 -9.97 40.36
N PRO A 11 32.21 -9.11 40.09
CA PRO A 11 30.95 -9.50 39.46
C PRO A 11 31.16 -10.12 38.07
N PRO A 12 30.30 -11.05 37.61
CA PRO A 12 30.55 -11.88 36.42
C PRO A 12 30.49 -11.16 35.06
N ASP A 13 30.23 -9.86 35.01
CA ASP A 13 29.94 -9.16 33.74
C ASP A 13 30.92 -8.03 33.39
N VAL A 14 32.15 -8.07 33.92
CA VAL A 14 33.22 -7.15 33.50
C VAL A 14 34.20 -7.87 32.56
N PRO A 15 34.35 -7.45 31.30
CA PRO A 15 35.43 -7.92 30.45
C PRO A 15 36.76 -7.48 31.05
N SER A 16 37.69 -8.42 31.24
CA SER A 16 39.05 -8.14 31.70
C SER A 16 39.75 -7.15 30.76
N THR A 17 40.00 -5.93 31.21
CA THR A 17 40.88 -4.99 30.52
C THR A 17 42.24 -4.97 31.22
N ASP A 18 43.16 -5.81 30.74
CA ASP A 18 44.57 -5.73 31.12
C ASP A 18 45.29 -4.56 30.38
N PRO A 19 46.22 -3.82 31.02
CA PRO A 19 47.07 -2.81 30.39
C PRO A 19 48.32 -3.44 29.69
N PRO A 20 49.07 -2.69 28.86
CA PRO A 20 49.86 -3.28 27.77
C PRO A 20 51.26 -3.73 28.20
N GLU A 21 51.71 -4.87 27.66
CA GLU A 21 53.10 -5.30 27.72
C GLU A 21 53.77 -5.21 26.33
N SER A 22 54.98 -4.66 26.35
CA SER A 22 55.84 -4.40 25.19
C SER A 22 56.44 -5.68 24.58
N SER A 23 56.46 -5.82 23.25
CA SER A 23 57.64 -6.32 22.54
C SER A 23 57.57 -6.16 21.01
N ASN A 24 58.70 -5.71 20.46
CA ASN A 24 59.04 -5.66 19.05
C ASN A 24 58.93 -7.03 18.36
N LYS A 25 58.41 -7.07 17.11
CA LYS A 25 59.00 -7.83 15.99
C LYS A 25 58.36 -7.50 14.62
N LYS A 26 59.24 -7.25 13.63
CA LYS A 26 58.95 -7.09 12.20
C LYS A 26 58.38 -8.38 11.58
N GLY A 27 57.36 -8.26 10.72
CA GLY A 27 56.90 -9.37 9.89
C GLY A 27 55.81 -9.00 8.88
N LYS A 28 56.20 -8.95 7.60
CA LYS A 28 55.45 -8.96 6.32
C LYS A 28 53.91 -8.92 6.33
N SER A 29 53.39 -8.04 5.48
CA SER A 29 51.99 -7.89 5.07
C SER A 29 51.35 -9.19 4.56
N LYS A 30 50.24 -9.60 5.18
CA LYS A 30 49.19 -10.40 4.55
C LYS A 30 47.86 -9.69 4.78
N ARG A 31 47.18 -9.36 3.69
CA ARG A 31 45.84 -8.76 3.69
C ARG A 31 44.84 -9.83 4.19
N PRO A 32 43.98 -9.54 5.18
CA PRO A 32 42.93 -10.47 5.56
C PRO A 32 41.73 -10.35 4.61
N TRP A 33 41.17 -11.52 4.29
CA TRP A 33 39.92 -11.75 3.59
C TRP A 33 38.78 -11.66 4.62
N PHE A 34 38.14 -10.50 4.71
CA PHE A 34 37.10 -10.08 5.67
C PHE A 34 37.60 -9.24 6.87
N THR A 35 37.20 -7.97 6.85
CA THR A 35 36.99 -7.04 7.96
C THR A 35 36.08 -5.95 7.36
N ARG A 36 35.03 -5.45 8.00
CA ARG A 36 34.90 -5.09 9.40
C ARG A 36 33.41 -4.91 9.73
N ASP A 37 33.00 -5.45 10.87
CA ASP A 37 31.88 -4.91 11.65
C ASP A 37 32.13 -3.42 11.93
N GLN A 38 31.09 -2.62 11.72
CA GLN A 38 31.02 -1.22 12.06
C GLN A 38 30.22 -1.10 13.35
N SER A 39 30.89 -1.26 14.51
CA SER A 39 30.29 -0.95 15.81
C SER A 39 30.38 0.55 16.08
N SER A 40 29.41 1.30 15.57
CA SER A 40 29.05 2.61 16.11
C SER A 40 27.93 2.40 17.13
N TYR A 41 28.20 2.81 18.38
CA TYR A 41 27.28 2.88 19.50
C TYR A 41 25.83 3.22 19.07
N ALA A 42 24.96 2.21 19.07
CA ALA A 42 23.53 2.39 18.94
C ALA A 42 22.95 2.63 20.33
N THR A 43 22.35 3.81 20.51
CA THR A 43 21.55 4.18 21.67
C THR A 43 20.37 3.22 21.78
N ASN A 44 20.34 2.38 22.82
CA ASN A 44 19.20 1.51 23.11
C ASN A 44 17.99 2.35 23.53
N SER A 45 17.04 2.58 22.62
CA SER A 45 15.66 2.95 22.95
C SER A 45 14.79 1.68 22.91
N TYR A 46 14.00 1.48 23.95
CA TYR A 46 13.19 0.28 24.24
C TYR A 46 11.98 0.06 23.32
N GLN A 47 12.07 0.41 22.04
CA GLN A 47 10.95 0.32 21.11
C GLN A 47 11.32 -0.52 19.88
N SER A 48 11.61 -1.80 20.08
CA SER A 48 11.62 -2.77 18.99
C SER A 48 10.94 -4.08 19.45
N GLY A 49 9.66 -4.18 19.15
CA GLY A 49 8.82 -5.34 19.46
C GLY A 49 7.84 -5.70 18.34
N GLY A 50 8.13 -5.31 17.09
CA GLY A 50 7.34 -5.69 15.92
C GLY A 50 8.18 -6.46 14.93
N SER A 51 7.99 -7.78 14.87
CA SER A 51 8.52 -8.62 13.80
C SER A 51 7.88 -8.23 12.46
N ILE A 52 8.68 -7.77 11.50
CA ILE A 52 8.27 -7.31 10.15
C ILE A 52 7.72 -8.44 9.25
N SER A 53 7.52 -9.65 9.79
CA SER A 53 7.07 -10.82 9.02
C SER A 53 5.54 -11.01 8.99
N ASP A 54 4.75 -10.13 9.60
CA ASP A 54 3.28 -10.23 9.59
C ASP A 54 2.66 -9.06 8.80
N PRO A 55 2.12 -9.29 7.58
CA PRO A 55 1.50 -8.25 6.76
C PRO A 55 0.23 -7.65 7.38
N THR A 56 -0.26 -8.23 8.48
CA THR A 56 -1.40 -7.73 9.27
C THR A 56 -0.99 -6.74 10.35
N SER A 57 0.31 -6.62 10.63
CA SER A 57 0.86 -5.78 11.71
C SER A 57 1.47 -4.47 11.19
N GLN A 58 0.73 -3.74 10.35
CA GLN A 58 1.14 -2.35 10.09
C GLN A 58 0.82 -1.51 11.33
N ALA A 59 1.87 -1.01 11.98
CA ALA A 59 1.74 0.01 13.00
C ALA A 59 1.22 1.29 12.32
N GLN A 60 -0.10 1.47 12.29
CA GLN A 60 -0.71 2.75 11.91
C GLN A 60 -0.40 3.78 12.99
N ALA A 61 0.71 4.49 12.82
CA ALA A 61 0.93 5.75 13.50
C ALA A 61 0.02 6.81 12.86
N TYR A 62 -1.14 7.05 13.46
CA TYR A 62 -1.96 8.22 13.14
C TYR A 62 -1.29 9.46 13.73
N SER A 63 -0.27 9.99 13.05
CA SER A 63 0.29 11.30 13.32
C SER A 63 -0.13 12.26 12.22
N ASN A 64 -0.93 13.28 12.56
CA ASN A 64 -1.29 14.39 11.66
C ASN A 64 -0.14 15.41 11.49
N ASP A 65 1.09 15.03 11.84
CA ASP A 65 2.25 15.91 11.78
C ASP A 65 2.94 15.80 10.41
N PRO A 66 3.00 16.89 9.62
CA PRO A 66 3.63 16.89 8.29
C PRO A 66 5.13 16.59 8.32
N GLU A 67 5.77 16.64 9.49
CA GLU A 67 7.19 16.32 9.67
C GLU A 67 7.44 14.82 9.91
N ALA A 68 6.44 14.05 10.35
CA ALA A 68 6.59 12.61 10.61
C ALA A 68 6.84 11.81 9.32
N ALA A 69 6.33 12.30 8.17
CA ALA A 69 6.60 11.74 6.85
C ALA A 69 8.08 11.87 6.42
N GLY A 70 8.82 12.84 6.98
CA GLY A 70 10.21 13.11 6.62
C GLY A 70 11.24 12.17 7.25
N LEU A 71 10.90 11.48 8.35
CA LEU A 71 11.85 10.68 9.12
C LEU A 71 12.09 9.26 8.55
N LEU A 72 11.24 8.80 7.63
CA LEU A 72 11.42 7.51 6.93
C LEU A 72 12.25 7.62 5.64
N ASN A 73 12.50 8.83 5.13
CA ASN A 73 13.11 9.06 3.81
C ASN A 73 14.66 9.13 3.83
N GLY A 74 15.29 8.56 4.86
CA GLY A 74 16.69 8.80 5.22
C GLY A 74 17.66 7.66 4.94
N SER A 75 17.39 6.69 4.05
CA SER A 75 18.41 5.73 3.63
C SER A 75 18.02 4.93 2.38
N GLY A 76 18.77 5.06 1.28
CA GLY A 76 18.87 4.02 0.26
C GLY A 76 18.76 4.49 -1.19
N SER A 77 19.92 4.64 -1.83
CA SER A 77 20.12 4.83 -3.27
C SER A 77 19.74 3.57 -4.08
N GLY A 78 19.01 3.75 -5.20
CA GLY A 78 19.13 2.90 -6.38
C GLY A 78 17.84 2.26 -6.91
N ASN A 79 17.47 2.63 -8.15
CA ASN A 79 16.62 1.94 -9.13
C ASN A 79 15.17 1.57 -8.75
N GLY A 80 14.22 2.33 -9.31
CA GLY A 80 12.97 1.78 -9.87
C GLY A 80 11.94 1.19 -8.90
N ALA A 81 11.98 1.57 -7.62
CA ALA A 81 10.97 1.15 -6.65
C ALA A 81 9.95 2.29 -6.44
N PHE A 82 8.71 2.09 -6.90
CA PHE A 82 7.55 2.80 -6.37
C PHE A 82 7.63 2.71 -4.84
N GLY A 83 7.86 3.86 -4.21
CA GLY A 83 8.27 3.95 -2.81
C GLY A 83 7.18 3.42 -1.89
N GLU A 84 7.57 2.95 -0.71
CA GLU A 84 6.64 2.62 0.39
C GLU A 84 5.59 3.74 0.61
N GLY A 85 5.98 5.00 0.39
CA GLY A 85 5.09 6.17 0.41
C GLY A 85 4.01 6.17 -0.69
N ASP A 86 4.32 5.77 -1.92
CA ASP A 86 3.31 5.69 -3.00
C ASP A 86 2.26 4.62 -2.68
N ARG A 87 2.67 3.52 -2.04
CA ARG A 87 1.75 2.48 -1.57
C ARG A 87 0.87 2.98 -0.42
N ALA A 88 1.42 3.78 0.50
CA ALA A 88 0.63 4.37 1.59
C ALA A 88 -0.41 5.36 1.03
N ASN A 89 0.00 6.23 0.11
CA ASN A 89 -0.88 7.21 -0.54
C ASN A 89 -1.97 6.55 -1.40
N ALA A 90 -1.73 5.34 -1.94
CA ALA A 90 -2.71 4.64 -2.77
C ALA A 90 -3.98 4.24 -2.00
N TRP A 91 -3.93 4.17 -0.67
CA TRP A 91 -5.11 3.91 0.17
C TRP A 91 -5.79 5.19 0.67
N GLU A 92 -5.18 6.34 0.43
CA GLU A 92 -5.74 7.63 0.83
C GLU A 92 -6.73 8.11 -0.23
N SER A 93 -7.86 8.63 0.24
CA SER A 93 -8.86 9.30 -0.59
C SER A 93 -9.01 10.73 -0.10
N ARG A 94 -9.54 11.61 -0.95
CA ARG A 94 -9.62 13.05 -0.62
C ARG A 94 -10.35 13.34 0.71
N PHE A 95 -11.33 12.50 1.07
CA PHE A 95 -12.14 12.65 2.28
C PHE A 95 -11.79 11.65 3.38
N GLY A 96 -10.70 10.87 3.22
CA GLY A 96 -10.36 9.78 4.15
C GLY A 96 -11.39 8.64 4.18
N TRP A 97 -12.23 8.56 3.15
CA TRP A 97 -13.17 7.45 2.97
C TRP A 97 -12.45 6.21 2.46
N ARG A 98 -13.04 5.06 2.73
CA ARG A 98 -12.46 3.79 2.32
C ARG A 98 -12.51 3.62 0.80
N VAL A 99 -11.33 3.46 0.20
CA VAL A 99 -11.13 3.30 -1.25
C VAL A 99 -11.90 2.11 -1.82
N ASP A 100 -11.94 0.98 -1.11
CA ASP A 100 -12.66 -0.23 -1.54
C ASP A 100 -14.17 0.00 -1.68
N VAL A 101 -14.76 0.72 -0.73
CA VAL A 101 -16.19 1.07 -0.77
C VAL A 101 -16.46 2.09 -1.87
N MET A 102 -15.62 3.12 -2.01
CA MET A 102 -15.78 4.14 -3.04
C MET A 102 -15.75 3.54 -4.44
N ALA A 103 -14.75 2.69 -4.72
CA ALA A 103 -14.62 2.02 -6.01
C ALA A 103 -15.84 1.13 -6.32
N ALA A 104 -16.39 0.44 -5.33
CA ALA A 104 -17.58 -0.38 -5.50
C ALA A 104 -18.84 0.47 -5.77
N VAL A 105 -19.06 1.50 -4.95
CA VAL A 105 -20.24 2.39 -5.01
C VAL A 105 -20.26 3.19 -6.31
N ALA A 106 -19.10 3.44 -6.93
CA ALA A 106 -19.04 4.07 -8.25
C ALA A 106 -19.89 3.36 -9.31
N TYR A 107 -20.11 2.04 -9.17
CA TYR A 107 -20.97 1.25 -10.08
C TYR A 107 -22.45 1.23 -9.70
N LEU A 108 -22.80 1.39 -8.42
CA LEU A 108 -24.14 1.07 -7.92
C LEU A 108 -25.23 2.04 -8.40
N GLY A 109 -24.91 3.33 -8.54
CA GLY A 109 -25.81 4.32 -9.14
C GLY A 109 -25.59 4.52 -10.64
N GLY A 110 -24.82 3.62 -11.28
CA GLY A 110 -24.48 3.71 -12.69
C GLY A 110 -23.78 5.03 -13.04
N PRO A 111 -24.20 5.72 -14.13
CA PRO A 111 -23.52 6.93 -14.59
C PRO A 111 -23.52 8.07 -13.57
N VAL A 112 -24.53 8.14 -12.69
CA VAL A 112 -24.69 9.24 -11.74
C VAL A 112 -23.63 9.15 -10.63
N THR A 113 -23.47 7.97 -10.03
CA THR A 113 -22.44 7.76 -9.00
C THR A 113 -21.04 7.81 -9.58
N ALA A 114 -20.86 7.31 -10.81
CA ALA A 114 -19.59 7.41 -11.53
C ALA A 114 -19.16 8.87 -11.69
N LEU A 115 -20.04 9.73 -12.21
CA LEU A 115 -19.77 11.16 -12.38
C LEU A 115 -19.52 11.86 -11.03
N LEU A 116 -20.30 11.51 -10.01
CA LEU A 116 -20.12 12.06 -8.67
C LEU A 116 -18.72 11.77 -8.12
N PHE A 117 -18.22 10.53 -8.24
CA PHE A 117 -16.87 10.21 -7.80
C PHE A 117 -15.77 10.81 -8.67
N LEU A 118 -15.98 10.99 -9.98
CA LEU A 118 -15.03 11.73 -10.82
C LEU A 118 -14.88 13.19 -10.40
N ILE A 119 -15.93 13.81 -9.86
CA ILE A 119 -15.88 15.20 -9.37
C ILE A 119 -15.32 15.26 -7.95
N LEU A 120 -15.72 14.32 -7.09
CA LEU A 120 -15.38 14.34 -5.68
C LEU A 120 -13.97 13.82 -5.42
N GLU A 121 -13.60 12.70 -6.05
CA GLU A 121 -12.33 12.02 -5.82
C GLU A 121 -11.31 12.43 -6.89
N THR A 122 -10.34 13.23 -6.47
CA THR A 122 -9.31 13.81 -7.35
C THR A 122 -7.90 13.40 -6.96
N GLN A 123 -7.74 12.57 -5.93
CA GLN A 123 -6.42 12.15 -5.43
C GLN A 123 -6.17 10.66 -5.64
N ASN A 124 -7.22 9.84 -5.54
CA ASN A 124 -7.08 8.39 -5.61
C ASN A 124 -7.34 7.83 -7.01
N ASP A 125 -6.27 7.44 -7.71
CA ASP A 125 -6.35 6.87 -9.06
C ASP A 125 -7.14 5.56 -9.14
N TYR A 126 -7.18 4.77 -8.05
CA TYR A 126 -7.93 3.51 -8.03
C TYR A 126 -9.45 3.77 -8.09
N VAL A 127 -9.94 4.71 -7.28
CA VAL A 127 -11.35 5.11 -7.31
C VAL A 127 -11.68 5.75 -8.66
N ARG A 128 -10.81 6.63 -9.17
CA ARG A 128 -11.03 7.32 -10.45
C ARG A 128 -11.07 6.35 -11.62
N PHE A 129 -10.19 5.36 -11.65
CA PHE A 129 -10.22 4.27 -12.63
C PHE A 129 -11.58 3.57 -12.65
N HIS A 130 -12.06 3.15 -11.47
CA HIS A 130 -13.35 2.47 -11.36
C HIS A 130 -14.55 3.41 -11.64
N ALA A 131 -14.42 4.70 -11.36
CA ALA A 131 -15.43 5.70 -11.71
C ALA A 131 -15.51 5.91 -13.23
N TYR A 132 -14.40 6.06 -13.94
CA TYR A 132 -14.39 6.10 -15.42
C TYR A 132 -14.89 4.81 -16.04
N GLN A 133 -14.40 3.67 -15.55
CA GLN A 133 -14.84 2.37 -16.02
C GLN A 133 -16.35 2.18 -15.80
N SER A 134 -16.89 2.62 -14.66
CA SER A 134 -18.33 2.62 -14.38
C SER A 134 -19.10 3.52 -15.36
N ALA A 135 -18.64 4.75 -15.59
CA ALA A 135 -19.29 5.67 -16.54
C ALA A 135 -19.33 5.07 -17.95
N LEU A 136 -18.21 4.54 -18.43
CA LEU A 136 -18.08 3.92 -19.75
C LEU A 136 -18.87 2.62 -19.88
N PHE A 137 -19.02 1.85 -18.81
CA PHE A 137 -19.75 0.59 -18.83
C PHE A 137 -21.27 0.79 -18.70
N THR A 138 -21.70 1.63 -17.75
CA THR A 138 -23.11 1.76 -17.39
C THR A 138 -23.87 2.77 -18.25
N THR A 139 -23.19 3.77 -18.84
CA THR A 139 -23.86 4.75 -19.72
C THR A 139 -24.38 4.12 -21.01
N PRO A 140 -23.61 3.32 -21.78
CA PRO A 140 -24.13 2.64 -22.96
C PRO A 140 -25.25 1.65 -22.62
N LEU A 141 -25.13 0.94 -21.48
CA LEU A 141 -26.22 0.09 -20.97
C LEU A 141 -27.48 0.91 -20.72
N LEU A 142 -27.39 2.05 -20.02
CA LEU A 142 -28.54 2.90 -19.78
C LEU A 142 -29.16 3.43 -21.08
N ILE A 143 -28.35 3.87 -22.05
CA ILE A 143 -28.82 4.34 -23.35
C ILE A 143 -29.56 3.22 -24.09
N LEU A 144 -28.99 2.02 -24.14
CA LEU A 144 -29.60 0.88 -24.82
C LEU A 144 -30.92 0.46 -24.14
N PHE A 145 -30.95 0.49 -22.81
CA PHE A 145 -32.19 0.30 -22.04
C PHE A 145 -33.27 1.30 -22.44
N LEU A 146 -32.93 2.59 -22.56
CA LEU A 146 -33.87 3.63 -22.97
C LEU A 146 -34.35 3.43 -24.41
N ILE A 147 -33.49 3.01 -25.33
CA ILE A 147 -33.86 2.67 -26.71
C ILE A 147 -34.87 1.51 -26.74
N PHE A 148 -34.61 0.43 -26.01
CA PHE A 148 -35.53 -0.71 -25.93
C PHE A 148 -36.83 -0.41 -25.17
N LYS A 149 -36.85 0.65 -24.37
CA LYS A 149 -38.05 1.08 -23.65
C LYS A 149 -38.92 2.01 -24.50
N LEU A 150 -38.29 2.93 -25.24
CA LEU A 150 -38.98 4.06 -25.89
C LEU A 150 -39.17 3.89 -27.40
N ILE A 151 -38.22 3.25 -28.08
CA ILE A 151 -38.17 3.17 -29.55
C ILE A 151 -38.50 1.76 -30.04
N ILE A 152 -37.81 0.75 -29.48
CA ILE A 152 -37.89 -0.64 -29.94
C ILE A 152 -38.50 -1.51 -28.84
N VAL A 153 -39.77 -1.87 -28.96
CA VAL A 153 -40.43 -2.70 -27.96
C VAL A 153 -39.99 -4.15 -28.07
N LEU A 154 -39.11 -4.59 -27.18
CA LEU A 154 -38.72 -5.99 -27.07
C LEU A 154 -39.79 -6.85 -26.37
N PRO A 155 -39.93 -8.14 -26.75
CA PRO A 155 -40.65 -9.12 -25.96
C PRO A 155 -40.22 -9.12 -24.48
N THR A 156 -41.17 -9.32 -23.57
CA THR A 156 -40.92 -9.25 -22.12
C THR A 156 -39.75 -10.13 -21.66
N PHE A 157 -39.59 -11.33 -22.23
CA PHE A 157 -38.52 -12.25 -21.85
C PHE A 157 -37.12 -11.70 -22.20
N LEU A 158 -36.94 -11.10 -23.40
CA LEU A 158 -35.67 -10.48 -23.79
C LEU A 158 -35.35 -9.27 -22.93
N ARG A 159 -36.36 -8.48 -22.57
CA ARG A 159 -36.19 -7.33 -21.66
C ARG A 159 -35.71 -7.77 -20.28
N ILE A 160 -36.27 -8.85 -19.73
CA ILE A 160 -35.85 -9.39 -18.43
C ILE A 160 -34.40 -9.89 -18.51
N ILE A 161 -34.06 -10.67 -19.54
CA ILE A 161 -32.69 -11.17 -19.75
C ILE A 161 -31.70 -10.00 -19.82
N TYR A 162 -32.05 -8.96 -20.58
CA TYR A 162 -31.23 -7.76 -20.71
C TYR A 162 -31.00 -7.05 -19.37
N ILE A 163 -32.07 -6.82 -18.59
CA ILE A 163 -31.96 -6.17 -17.28
C ILE A 163 -31.10 -7.01 -16.33
N LEU A 164 -31.32 -8.33 -16.27
CA LEU A 164 -30.55 -9.22 -15.42
C LEU A 164 -29.08 -9.25 -15.82
N ALA A 165 -28.77 -9.27 -17.12
CA ALA A 165 -27.39 -9.22 -17.61
C ALA A 165 -26.73 -7.88 -17.28
N ALA A 166 -27.43 -6.76 -17.49
CA ALA A 166 -26.91 -5.43 -17.20
C ALA A 166 -26.66 -5.21 -15.70
N VAL A 167 -27.65 -5.54 -14.87
CA VAL A 167 -27.53 -5.41 -13.41
C VAL A 167 -26.51 -6.41 -12.87
N GLY A 168 -26.58 -7.68 -13.26
CA GLY A 168 -25.65 -8.72 -12.83
C GLY A 168 -24.21 -8.42 -13.22
N GLY A 169 -23.98 -7.96 -14.46
CA GLY A 169 -22.66 -7.52 -14.91
C GLY A 169 -22.14 -6.32 -14.13
N THR A 170 -22.99 -5.31 -13.88
CA THR A 170 -22.61 -4.12 -13.09
C THR A 170 -22.26 -4.49 -11.65
N LEU A 171 -23.08 -5.32 -11.00
CA LEU A 171 -22.83 -5.80 -9.64
C LEU A 171 -21.58 -6.68 -9.57
N TYR A 172 -21.33 -7.51 -10.58
CA TYR A 172 -20.12 -8.33 -10.64
C TYR A 172 -18.85 -7.46 -10.72
N VAL A 173 -18.82 -6.45 -11.59
CA VAL A 173 -17.67 -5.53 -11.70
C VAL A 173 -17.53 -4.70 -10.43
N SER A 174 -18.64 -4.25 -9.84
CA SER A 174 -18.65 -3.56 -8.53
C SER A 174 -18.03 -4.42 -7.43
N PHE A 175 -18.43 -5.70 -7.36
CA PHE A 175 -17.88 -6.65 -6.39
C PHE A 175 -16.39 -6.93 -6.64
N ARG A 176 -15.97 -7.05 -7.90
CA ARG A 176 -14.56 -7.18 -8.27
C ARG A 176 -13.75 -5.97 -7.79
N ALA A 177 -14.23 -4.75 -8.02
CA ALA A 177 -13.57 -3.54 -7.52
C ALA A 177 -13.43 -3.55 -5.98
N TRP A 178 -14.48 -3.92 -5.25
CA TRP A 178 -14.41 -4.04 -3.80
C TRP A 178 -13.40 -5.09 -3.31
N LYS A 179 -13.41 -6.27 -3.92
CA LYS A 179 -12.53 -7.39 -3.54
C LYS A 179 -11.08 -7.11 -3.89
N ASP A 180 -10.84 -6.62 -5.09
CA ASP A 180 -9.49 -6.39 -5.61
C ASP A 180 -8.81 -5.20 -4.90
N ALA A 181 -9.59 -4.24 -4.39
CA ALA A 181 -9.10 -3.22 -3.48
C ALA A 181 -8.52 -3.84 -2.20
N GLN A 182 -9.20 -4.81 -1.57
CA GLN A 182 -8.72 -5.46 -0.34
C GLN A 182 -7.48 -6.32 -0.55
N GLU A 183 -7.31 -6.89 -1.75
CA GLU A 183 -6.17 -7.77 -2.09
C GLU A 183 -4.91 -6.99 -2.53
N GLY A 184 -4.97 -5.66 -2.62
CA GLY A 184 -3.82 -4.81 -2.95
C GLY A 184 -4.04 -3.87 -4.13
N LEU A 185 -5.25 -3.30 -4.28
CA LEU A 185 -5.60 -2.32 -5.32
C LEU A 185 -5.36 -2.79 -6.76
N SER A 186 -5.49 -4.08 -7.03
CA SER A 186 -5.44 -4.55 -8.40
C SER A 186 -6.67 -4.06 -9.18
N ARG A 187 -6.47 -3.47 -10.36
CA ARG A 187 -7.55 -2.92 -11.18
C ARG A 187 -8.11 -4.04 -12.05
N TYR A 188 -9.40 -4.36 -11.90
CA TYR A 188 -10.07 -5.31 -12.78
C TYR A 188 -10.41 -4.67 -14.14
N TRP A 189 -9.89 -5.23 -15.22
CA TRP A 189 -10.08 -4.69 -16.56
C TRP A 189 -11.25 -5.38 -17.27
N VAL A 190 -12.27 -4.60 -17.59
CA VAL A 190 -13.31 -4.97 -18.55
C VAL A 190 -12.72 -4.78 -19.96
N PRO A 191 -12.82 -5.76 -20.87
CA PRO A 191 -12.26 -5.66 -22.22
C PRO A 191 -12.67 -4.36 -22.93
N TYR A 192 -11.72 -3.73 -23.62
CA TYR A 192 -11.83 -2.42 -24.27
C TYR A 192 -12.05 -1.22 -23.34
N ILE A 193 -12.92 -1.34 -22.34
CA ILE A 193 -13.29 -0.24 -21.44
C ILE A 193 -12.17 0.06 -20.44
N GLY A 194 -11.53 -0.98 -19.88
CA GLY A 194 -10.46 -0.83 -18.89
C GLY A 194 -9.27 -0.06 -19.44
N GLU A 195 -8.91 -0.28 -20.71
CA GLU A 195 -7.81 0.44 -21.36
C GLU A 195 -8.12 1.93 -21.52
N ILE A 196 -9.36 2.29 -21.87
CA ILE A 196 -9.79 3.69 -21.99
C ILE A 196 -9.80 4.35 -20.62
N ALA A 197 -10.34 3.66 -19.60
CA ALA A 197 -10.37 4.17 -18.24
C ALA A 197 -8.95 4.43 -17.70
N GLU A 198 -8.01 3.52 -17.93
CA GLU A 198 -6.60 3.69 -17.53
C GLU A 198 -5.95 4.90 -18.22
N ARG A 199 -6.18 5.06 -19.53
CA ARG A 199 -5.68 6.21 -20.28
C ARG A 199 -6.24 7.53 -19.74
N TRP A 200 -7.53 7.58 -19.46
CA TRP A 200 -8.17 8.80 -18.95
C TRP A 200 -7.67 9.18 -17.56
N VAL A 201 -7.50 8.21 -16.64
CA VAL A 201 -6.88 8.50 -15.34
C VAL A 201 -5.47 9.06 -15.50
N GLY A 202 -4.69 8.54 -16.44
CA GLY A 202 -3.33 9.01 -16.70
C GLY A 202 -3.23 10.37 -17.43
N GLU A 203 -4.33 10.87 -18.00
CA GLU A 203 -4.40 12.15 -18.71
C GLU A 203 -4.92 13.31 -17.84
N GLU A 204 -5.48 13.02 -16.66
CA GLU A 204 -5.95 14.03 -15.70
C GLU A 204 -4.82 14.75 -14.97
#